data_AF-A0A969VSC3-F1
#
_entry.id   AF-A0A969VSC3-F1
#
_cell.length_a   1.000
_cell.length_b   1.000
_cell.length_c   1.000
_cell.angle_alpha   90.00
_cell.angle_beta   90.00
_cell.angle_gamma   90.00
#
_symmetry.space_group_name_H-M   'P 1'
#
loop_
_entity.id
_entity.type
_entity.pdbx_description
1 polymer ?
#
loop_
_entity_poly.entity_id
_entity_poly.type
_entity_poly.pdbx_seq_one_letter_code
_entity_poly.pdbx_strand_id
1 'polypeptide(L)'
;MKISLLRDLKNIKENFAFKTETPISEIALALKDKKIGAVPIVDENNKLLGIVSERDIVSKLVVEARDADLTTAKEIMTSKIITAKLDDDINYIIGVMKNNNIRHIPVLDENDRLTDFFSIRDFLKAEMQDNLEIKQKHKNVVRYQIMVSILLIGTTIIGVIFDFFERKNLVVIFSAIFLIIGISAVMTIRDNKKYKAED
;
A
#
# COMPACT_ATOMS: atom_id res chain seq x y z
N MET A 1 0.64 -3.23 8.81
CA MET A 1 0.38 -1.85 8.34
C MET A 1 -1.07 -1.52 8.65
N LYS A 2 -1.41 -0.31 9.11
CA LYS A 2 -2.78 0.05 9.53
C LYS A 2 -3.65 0.49 8.36
N ILE A 3 -4.96 0.27 8.42
CA ILE A 3 -5.92 0.69 7.38
C ILE A 3 -5.94 2.21 7.18
N SER A 4 -5.65 3.00 8.22
CA SER A 4 -5.58 4.46 8.13
C SER A 4 -4.72 4.97 6.97
N LEU A 5 -3.65 4.26 6.62
CA LEU A 5 -2.74 4.59 5.51
C LEU A 5 -3.40 4.45 4.13
N LEU A 6 -4.46 3.64 4.00
CA LEU A 6 -5.16 3.45 2.73
C LEU A 6 -5.94 4.69 2.28
N ARG A 7 -6.24 5.63 3.18
CA ARG A 7 -6.94 6.88 2.83
C ARG A 7 -6.16 7.69 1.81
N ASP A 8 -4.84 7.75 1.94
CA ASP A 8 -3.97 8.51 1.04
C ASP A 8 -3.82 7.83 -0.32
N LEU A 9 -4.09 6.52 -0.39
CA LEU A 9 -3.92 5.69 -1.57
C LEU A 9 -5.20 5.52 -2.38
N LYS A 10 -6.30 6.02 -1.86
CA LYS A 10 -7.62 5.83 -2.43
C LYS A 10 -7.77 6.67 -3.70
N ASN A 11 -8.17 6.01 -4.79
CA ASN A 11 -8.45 6.71 -6.05
C ASN A 11 -9.62 7.67 -5.94
N ILE A 12 -10.58 7.34 -5.08
CA ILE A 12 -11.82 8.10 -4.88
C ILE A 12 -11.78 8.60 -3.44
N LYS A 13 -11.66 9.92 -3.27
CA LYS A 13 -11.59 10.54 -1.93
C LYS A 13 -12.95 10.59 -1.23
N GLU A 14 -14.03 10.63 -1.99
CA GLU A 14 -15.39 10.64 -1.42
C GLU A 14 -15.88 9.22 -1.15
N ASN A 15 -16.37 9.00 0.06
CA ASN A 15 -17.09 7.77 0.39
C ASN A 15 -18.51 7.88 -0.13
N PHE A 16 -18.82 7.05 -1.12
CA PHE A 16 -20.16 6.98 -1.68
C PHE A 16 -21.00 6.01 -0.88
N ALA A 17 -22.09 6.51 -0.31
CA ALA A 17 -23.10 5.74 0.36
C ALA A 17 -24.47 6.15 -0.15
N PHE A 18 -25.41 5.21 -0.15
CA PHE A 18 -26.79 5.42 -0.59
C PHE A 18 -27.78 5.16 0.54
N LYS A 19 -29.01 5.65 0.39
CA LYS A 19 -30.08 5.47 1.38
C LYS A 19 -30.85 4.19 1.08
N THR A 20 -31.65 3.74 2.05
CA THR A 20 -32.44 2.51 1.92
C THR A 20 -33.44 2.60 0.77
N GLU A 21 -34.01 3.78 0.54
CA GLU A 21 -35.05 4.01 -0.47
C GLU A 21 -34.48 4.35 -1.86
N THR A 22 -33.14 4.42 -2.00
CA THR A 22 -32.52 4.70 -3.30
C THR A 22 -32.86 3.59 -4.30
N PRO A 23 -33.35 3.92 -5.51
CA PRO A 23 -33.61 2.95 -6.57
C PRO A 23 -32.35 2.21 -7.01
N ILE A 24 -32.49 0.94 -7.41
CA ILE A 24 -31.35 0.15 -7.88
C ILE A 24 -30.77 0.67 -9.20
N SER A 25 -31.57 1.32 -10.04
CA SER A 25 -31.08 1.97 -11.27
C SER A 25 -30.02 3.05 -10.98
N GLU A 26 -30.24 3.88 -9.96
CA GLU A 26 -29.29 4.91 -9.52
C GLU A 26 -28.00 4.27 -8.96
N ILE A 27 -28.14 3.23 -8.13
CA ILE A 27 -26.98 2.48 -7.61
C ILE A 27 -26.20 1.83 -8.75
N ALA A 28 -26.87 1.19 -9.71
CA ALA A 28 -26.24 0.55 -10.85
C ALA A 28 -25.46 1.54 -11.73
N LEU A 29 -26.04 2.73 -11.95
CA LEU A 29 -25.36 3.83 -12.65
C LEU A 29 -24.10 4.26 -11.90
N ALA A 30 -24.20 4.43 -10.57
CA ALA A 30 -23.05 4.80 -9.75
C ALA A 30 -21.93 3.74 -9.76
N LEU A 31 -22.28 2.45 -9.70
CA LEU A 31 -21.31 1.34 -9.81
C LEU A 31 -20.54 1.42 -11.14
N LYS A 32 -21.26 1.64 -12.25
CA LYS A 32 -20.68 1.77 -13.59
C LYS A 32 -19.77 2.99 -13.70
N ASP A 33 -20.27 4.18 -13.37
CA ASP A 33 -19.58 5.44 -13.61
C ASP A 33 -18.31 5.56 -12.76
N LYS A 34 -18.38 5.06 -11.52
CA LYS A 34 -17.26 5.11 -10.56
C LYS A 34 -16.36 3.88 -10.66
N LYS A 35 -16.71 2.88 -11.47
CA LYS A 35 -15.97 1.62 -11.66
C LYS A 35 -15.73 0.87 -10.35
N ILE A 36 -16.73 0.90 -9.46
CA ILE A 36 -16.75 0.23 -8.16
C ILE A 36 -17.72 -0.96 -8.20
N GLY A 37 -17.44 -2.01 -7.43
CA GLY A 37 -18.24 -3.24 -7.48
C GLY A 37 -19.28 -3.39 -6.36
N ALA A 38 -19.30 -2.45 -5.42
CA ALA A 38 -20.27 -2.40 -4.34
C ALA A 38 -20.39 -1.00 -3.74
N VAL A 39 -21.52 -0.73 -3.09
CA VAL A 39 -21.80 0.49 -2.34
C VAL A 39 -22.38 0.18 -0.96
N PRO A 40 -21.98 0.91 0.09
CA PRO A 40 -22.63 0.85 1.39
C PRO A 40 -23.97 1.57 1.38
N ILE A 41 -24.92 1.04 2.14
CA ILE A 41 -26.25 1.60 2.37
C ILE A 41 -26.31 2.08 3.82
N VAL A 42 -26.72 3.33 4.03
CA VAL A 42 -26.71 3.98 5.35
C VAL A 42 -28.06 4.62 5.68
N ASP A 43 -28.29 4.88 6.96
CA ASP A 43 -29.44 5.64 7.46
C ASP A 43 -29.21 7.17 7.39
N GLU A 44 -30.12 7.95 7.98
CA GLU A 44 -29.99 9.41 8.09
C GLU A 44 -28.83 9.88 8.98
N ASN A 45 -28.36 9.03 9.89
CA ASN A 45 -27.27 9.30 10.81
C ASN A 45 -25.91 8.76 10.32
N ASN A 46 -25.85 8.30 9.06
CA ASN A 46 -24.70 7.66 8.44
C ASN A 46 -24.28 6.32 9.10
N LYS A 47 -25.21 5.65 9.80
CA LYS A 47 -25.02 4.29 10.29
C LYS A 47 -25.15 3.30 9.15
N LEU A 48 -24.23 2.35 9.09
CA LEU A 48 -24.23 1.32 8.07
C LEU A 48 -25.37 0.31 8.29
N LEU A 49 -26.22 0.14 7.28
CA LEU A 49 -27.36 -0.80 7.30
C LEU A 49 -27.15 -1.99 6.37
N GLY A 50 -26.40 -1.80 5.29
CA GLY A 50 -26.28 -2.81 4.23
C GLY A 50 -25.15 -2.53 3.26
N ILE A 51 -24.91 -3.49 2.37
CA ILE A 51 -24.12 -3.30 1.16
C ILE A 51 -24.94 -3.81 -0.02
N VAL A 52 -24.91 -3.08 -1.14
CA VAL A 52 -25.39 -3.56 -2.44
C VAL A 52 -24.18 -3.73 -3.35
N SER A 53 -23.98 -4.94 -3.86
CA SER A 53 -22.93 -5.27 -4.83
C SER A 53 -23.51 -5.60 -6.21
N GLU A 54 -22.64 -5.61 -7.22
CA GLU A 54 -23.00 -6.13 -8.56
C GLU A 54 -23.64 -7.52 -8.49
N ARG A 55 -23.16 -8.37 -7.57
CA ARG A 55 -23.72 -9.72 -7.35
C ARG A 55 -25.14 -9.66 -6.81
N ASP A 56 -25.45 -8.74 -5.91
CA ASP A 56 -26.81 -8.58 -5.37
C ASP A 56 -27.77 -8.11 -6.47
N ILE A 57 -27.35 -7.18 -7.32
CA ILE A 57 -28.13 -6.74 -8.48
C ILE A 57 -28.41 -7.92 -9.42
N VAL A 58 -27.39 -8.69 -9.79
CA VAL A 58 -27.60 -9.85 -10.67
C VAL A 58 -28.51 -10.89 -10.02
N SER A 59 -28.25 -11.26 -8.77
CA SER A 59 -28.94 -12.39 -8.12
C SER A 59 -30.36 -12.06 -7.61
N LYS A 60 -30.64 -10.83 -7.20
CA LYS A 60 -31.91 -10.43 -6.56
C LYS A 60 -32.75 -9.49 -7.41
N LEU A 61 -32.16 -8.76 -8.36
CA LEU A 61 -32.91 -7.92 -9.30
C LEU A 61 -33.12 -8.65 -10.63
N VAL A 62 -32.04 -9.06 -11.29
CA VAL A 62 -32.10 -9.62 -12.66
C VAL A 62 -32.72 -11.01 -12.68
N VAL A 63 -32.24 -11.93 -11.82
CA VAL A 63 -32.76 -13.31 -11.76
C VAL A 63 -34.23 -13.34 -11.33
N GLU A 64 -34.66 -12.42 -10.48
CA GLU A 64 -36.03 -12.32 -10.01
C GLU A 64 -36.92 -11.44 -10.91
N ALA A 65 -36.40 -10.95 -12.03
CA ALA A 65 -37.10 -10.11 -13.00
C ALA A 65 -37.78 -8.86 -12.38
N ARG A 66 -37.12 -8.23 -11.40
CA ARG A 66 -37.59 -7.01 -10.76
C ARG A 66 -37.21 -5.77 -11.58
N ASP A 67 -38.03 -4.72 -11.47
CA ASP A 67 -37.76 -3.43 -12.11
C ASP A 67 -36.73 -2.63 -11.29
N ALA A 68 -35.69 -2.11 -11.94
CA ALA A 68 -34.59 -1.39 -11.31
C ALA A 68 -35.01 -0.03 -10.73
N ASP A 69 -36.02 0.62 -11.31
CA ASP A 69 -36.52 1.93 -10.89
C ASP A 69 -37.53 1.80 -9.73
N LEU A 70 -38.18 0.64 -9.60
CA LEU A 70 -39.16 0.38 -8.54
C LEU A 70 -38.57 -0.38 -7.35
N THR A 71 -37.47 -1.11 -7.54
CA THR A 71 -36.79 -1.83 -6.46
C THR A 71 -35.83 -0.89 -5.73
N THR A 72 -35.86 -0.92 -4.41
CA THR A 72 -35.01 -0.10 -3.54
C THR A 72 -33.78 -0.86 -3.04
N ALA A 73 -32.77 -0.11 -2.58
CA ALA A 73 -31.57 -0.65 -1.94
C ALA A 73 -31.91 -1.58 -0.77
N LYS A 74 -32.90 -1.20 0.04
CA LYS A 74 -33.34 -1.96 1.23
C LYS A 74 -33.77 -3.38 0.92
N GLU A 75 -34.40 -3.58 -0.23
CA GLU A 75 -34.98 -4.87 -0.61
C GLU A 75 -33.93 -5.89 -1.03
N ILE A 76 -32.80 -5.44 -1.57
CA ILE A 76 -31.76 -6.34 -2.11
C ILE A 76 -30.43 -6.25 -1.36
N MET A 77 -30.23 -5.28 -0.46
CA MET A 77 -28.99 -5.15 0.28
C MET A 77 -28.70 -6.39 1.13
N THR A 78 -27.41 -6.65 1.34
CA THR A 78 -26.96 -7.64 2.31
C THR A 78 -26.67 -6.95 3.63
N SER A 79 -27.43 -7.31 4.69
CA SER A 79 -27.33 -6.67 6.02
C SER A 79 -26.31 -7.32 6.96
N LYS A 80 -25.90 -8.56 6.71
CA LYS A 80 -24.81 -9.20 7.48
C LYS A 80 -23.48 -8.74 6.92
N ILE A 81 -22.93 -7.69 7.52
CA ILE A 81 -21.74 -7.02 7.01
C ILE A 81 -20.57 -7.25 7.96
N ILE A 82 -19.42 -7.56 7.39
CA ILE A 82 -18.15 -7.58 8.12
C ILE A 82 -17.55 -6.19 7.97
N THR A 83 -17.18 -5.58 9.09
CA THR A 83 -16.64 -4.22 9.15
C THR A 83 -15.22 -4.24 9.69
N ALA A 84 -14.51 -3.14 9.51
CA ALA A 84 -13.19 -2.90 10.08
C ALA A 84 -13.14 -1.55 10.81
N LYS A 85 -12.07 -1.33 11.55
CA LYS A 85 -11.66 -0.03 12.12
C LYS A 85 -10.41 0.48 11.44
N LEU A 86 -10.17 1.79 11.51
CA LEU A 86 -8.97 2.42 10.91
C LEU A 86 -7.66 1.89 11.49
N ASP A 87 -7.68 1.43 12.74
CA ASP A 87 -6.52 0.86 13.43
C ASP A 87 -6.38 -0.65 13.23
N ASP A 88 -7.25 -1.29 12.44
CA ASP A 88 -7.06 -2.70 12.10
C ASP A 88 -5.84 -2.88 11.19
N ASP A 89 -5.18 -4.03 11.33
CA ASP A 89 -4.05 -4.39 10.48
C ASP A 89 -4.53 -4.85 9.09
N ILE A 90 -3.87 -4.34 8.06
CA ILE A 90 -4.16 -4.62 6.66
C ILE A 90 -4.06 -6.13 6.36
N ASN A 91 -3.03 -6.83 6.82
CA ASN A 91 -2.86 -8.25 6.51
C ASN A 91 -3.96 -9.08 7.16
N TYR A 92 -4.35 -8.71 8.38
CA TYR A 92 -5.49 -9.32 9.06
C TYR A 92 -6.78 -9.14 8.24
N ILE A 93 -7.09 -7.91 7.81
CA ILE A 93 -8.29 -7.65 7.01
C ILE A 93 -8.26 -8.34 5.65
N ILE A 94 -7.13 -8.40 4.96
CA ILE A 94 -7.00 -9.20 3.73
C ILE A 94 -7.35 -10.68 4.01
N GLY A 95 -6.87 -11.23 5.13
CA GLY A 95 -7.22 -12.58 5.57
C GLY A 95 -8.73 -12.75 5.83
N VAL A 96 -9.36 -11.80 6.53
CA VAL A 96 -10.80 -11.77 6.76
C VAL A 96 -11.58 -11.74 5.44
N MET A 97 -11.17 -10.89 4.50
CA MET A 97 -11.78 -10.76 3.18
C MET A 97 -11.71 -12.06 2.39
N LYS A 98 -10.53 -12.70 2.38
CA LYS A 98 -10.31 -14.00 1.73
C LYS A 98 -11.19 -15.10 2.33
N ASN A 99 -11.19 -15.24 3.66
CA ASN A 99 -11.92 -16.31 4.35
C ASN A 99 -13.44 -16.19 4.22
N ASN A 100 -13.95 -14.96 4.12
CA ASN A 100 -15.38 -14.70 3.95
C ASN A 100 -15.79 -14.50 2.48
N ASN A 101 -14.83 -14.65 1.55
CA ASN A 101 -15.02 -14.48 0.12
C ASN A 101 -15.68 -13.14 -0.27
N ILE A 102 -15.27 -12.07 0.43
CA ILE A 102 -15.73 -10.69 0.19
C ILE A 102 -14.60 -9.84 -0.39
N ARG A 103 -14.97 -8.83 -1.17
CA ARG A 103 -14.02 -7.95 -1.87
C ARG A 103 -14.08 -6.49 -1.45
N HIS A 104 -14.99 -6.15 -0.56
CA HIS A 104 -15.15 -4.82 -0.02
C HIS A 104 -15.29 -4.89 1.49
N ILE A 105 -14.75 -3.90 2.18
CA ILE A 105 -14.77 -3.77 3.62
C ILE A 105 -15.16 -2.33 4.00
N PRO A 106 -16.32 -2.13 4.63
CA PRO A 106 -16.66 -0.86 5.26
C PRO A 106 -15.85 -0.68 6.55
N VAL A 107 -15.47 0.56 6.81
CA VAL A 107 -14.75 0.98 8.00
C VAL A 107 -15.66 1.91 8.80
N LEU A 108 -15.83 1.60 10.07
CA LEU A 108 -16.72 2.35 10.97
C LEU A 108 -15.92 3.14 12.01
N ASP A 109 -16.51 4.24 12.51
CA ASP A 109 -16.04 4.91 13.72
C ASP A 109 -16.53 4.19 14.99
N GLU A 110 -16.20 4.76 16.15
CA GLU A 110 -16.65 4.26 17.46
C GLU A 110 -18.17 4.37 17.69
N ASN A 111 -18.91 5.06 16.82
CA ASN A 111 -20.37 5.25 16.90
C ASN A 111 -21.12 4.44 15.82
N ASP A 112 -20.46 3.45 15.21
CA ASP A 112 -20.96 2.64 14.09
C ASP A 112 -21.32 3.44 12.82
N ARG A 113 -20.74 4.63 12.65
CA ARG A 113 -20.92 5.43 11.44
C ARG A 113 -19.90 5.05 10.38
N LEU A 114 -20.36 4.98 9.14
CA LEU A 114 -19.49 4.70 8.01
C LEU A 114 -18.49 5.84 7.82
N THR A 115 -17.20 5.52 7.99
CA THR A 115 -16.11 6.48 7.75
C THR A 115 -15.45 6.25 6.43
N ASP A 116 -15.20 4.99 6.04
CA ASP A 116 -14.56 4.61 4.78
C ASP A 116 -15.12 3.33 4.19
N PHE A 117 -14.93 3.17 2.88
CA PHE A 117 -15.25 1.94 2.17
C PHE A 117 -14.10 1.53 1.26
N PHE A 118 -13.45 0.41 1.55
CA PHE A 118 -12.28 -0.07 0.80
C PHE A 118 -12.60 -1.33 0.01
N SER A 119 -11.99 -1.46 -1.15
CA SER A 119 -12.01 -2.67 -1.97
C SER A 119 -10.68 -3.40 -1.88
N ILE A 120 -10.65 -4.68 -2.24
CA ILE A 120 -9.41 -5.46 -2.34
C ILE A 120 -8.36 -4.79 -3.26
N ARG A 121 -8.81 -4.00 -4.24
CA ARG A 121 -7.90 -3.25 -5.14
C ARG A 121 -7.13 -2.16 -4.40
N ASP A 122 -7.72 -1.56 -3.37
CA ASP A 122 -7.07 -0.53 -2.56
C ASP A 122 -5.96 -1.15 -1.70
N PHE A 123 -6.23 -2.32 -1.12
CA PHE A 123 -5.22 -3.11 -0.39
C PHE A 123 -4.06 -3.54 -1.30
N LEU A 124 -4.35 -4.03 -2.51
CA LEU A 124 -3.31 -4.43 -3.47
C LEU A 124 -2.41 -3.25 -3.88
N LYS A 125 -2.97 -2.05 -4.03
CA LYS A 125 -2.15 -0.86 -4.34
C LYS A 125 -1.18 -0.51 -3.23
N ALA A 126 -1.60 -0.61 -1.98
CA ALA A 126 -0.74 -0.36 -0.83
C ALA A 126 0.47 -1.30 -0.82
N GLU A 127 0.22 -2.60 -1.02
CA GLU A 127 1.29 -3.60 -1.09
C GLU A 127 2.24 -3.36 -2.28
N MET A 128 1.73 -2.90 -3.43
CA MET A 128 2.56 -2.58 -4.59
C MET A 128 3.44 -1.35 -4.35
N GLN A 129 2.94 -0.32 -3.67
CA GLN A 129 3.73 0.89 -3.38
C GLN A 129 4.88 0.61 -2.42
N ASP A 130 4.65 -0.14 -1.35
CA ASP A 130 5.71 -0.58 -0.43
C ASP A 130 6.83 -1.32 -1.18
N ASN A 131 6.45 -2.22 -2.08
CA ASN A 131 7.40 -2.98 -2.89
C ASN A 131 8.18 -2.11 -3.89
N LEU A 132 7.57 -1.05 -4.42
CA LEU A 132 8.24 -0.10 -5.31
C LEU A 132 9.26 0.75 -4.54
N GLU A 133 8.92 1.22 -3.33
CA GLU A 133 9.85 1.96 -2.47
C GLU A 133 11.06 1.11 -2.08
N ILE A 134 10.83 -0.17 -1.71
CA ILE A 134 11.91 -1.11 -1.40
C ILE A 134 12.81 -1.32 -2.61
N LYS A 135 12.23 -1.54 -3.80
CA LYS A 135 13.02 -1.70 -5.06
C LYS A 135 13.82 -0.45 -5.40
N GLN A 136 13.26 0.75 -5.22
CA GLN A 136 13.96 2.01 -5.46
C GLN A 136 15.11 2.22 -4.48
N LYS A 137 14.89 1.96 -3.19
CA LYS A 137 15.93 2.04 -2.16
C LYS A 137 17.08 1.09 -2.47
N HIS A 138 16.77 -0.14 -2.85
CA HIS A 138 17.78 -1.14 -3.23
C HIS A 138 18.58 -0.69 -4.48
N LYS A 139 17.90 -0.17 -5.51
CA LYS A 139 18.56 0.36 -6.72
C LYS A 139 19.51 1.52 -6.40
N ASN A 140 19.12 2.42 -5.50
CA ASN A 140 19.96 3.54 -5.08
C ASN A 140 21.20 3.07 -4.34
N VAL A 141 21.07 2.12 -3.40
CA VAL A 141 22.22 1.55 -2.67
C VAL A 141 23.22 0.90 -3.63
N VAL A 142 22.75 0.09 -4.58
CA VAL A 142 23.62 -0.54 -5.59
C VAL A 142 24.33 0.50 -6.46
N ARG A 143 23.60 1.56 -6.88
CA ARG A 143 24.18 2.65 -7.66
C ARG A 143 25.30 3.36 -6.90
N TYR A 144 25.10 3.68 -5.62
CA TYR A 144 26.14 4.29 -4.78
C TYR A 144 27.35 3.37 -4.63
N GLN A 145 27.13 2.08 -4.43
CA GLN A 145 28.21 1.11 -4.29
C GLN A 145 29.11 1.03 -5.54
N ILE A 146 28.50 1.01 -6.72
CA ILE A 146 29.23 1.06 -8.00
C ILE A 146 29.97 2.39 -8.14
N MET A 147 29.31 3.51 -7.86
CA MET A 147 29.90 4.85 -8.01
C MET A 147 31.11 5.08 -7.09
N VAL A 148 31.01 4.64 -5.83
CA VAL A 148 32.11 4.70 -4.85
C VAL A 148 33.28 3.83 -5.30
N SER A 149 33.01 2.64 -5.82
CA SER A 149 34.05 1.73 -6.33
C SER A 149 34.80 2.33 -7.51
N ILE A 150 34.08 2.93 -8.47
CA ILE A 150 34.68 3.62 -9.62
C ILE A 150 35.53 4.81 -9.17
N LEU A 151 35.04 5.61 -8.22
CA LEU A 151 35.77 6.76 -7.69
C LEU A 151 37.09 6.34 -7.02
N LEU A 152 37.08 5.28 -6.21
CA LEU A 152 38.28 4.74 -5.55
C LEU A 152 39.31 4.20 -6.54
N ILE A 153 38.86 3.49 -7.56
CA ILE A 153 39.75 3.00 -8.62
C ILE A 153 40.36 4.18 -9.39
N GLY A 154 39.55 5.20 -9.72
CA GLY A 154 40.00 6.39 -10.41
C GLY A 154 41.06 7.17 -9.63
N THR A 155 40.85 7.42 -8.33
CA THR A 155 41.82 8.12 -7.48
C THR A 155 43.12 7.33 -7.33
N THR A 156 43.04 6.00 -7.26
CA THR A 156 44.22 5.13 -7.20
C THR A 156 45.05 5.23 -8.49
N ILE A 157 44.41 5.16 -9.66
CA ILE A 157 45.09 5.26 -10.96
C ILE A 157 45.78 6.63 -11.11
N ILE A 158 45.09 7.72 -10.75
CA ILE A 158 45.66 9.07 -10.78
C ILE A 158 46.89 9.17 -9.89
N GLY A 159 46.83 8.61 -8.67
CA GLY A 159 47.97 8.55 -7.76
C GLY A 159 49.18 7.83 -8.34
N VAL A 160 48.97 6.69 -9.02
CA VAL A 160 50.04 5.93 -9.67
C VAL A 160 50.70 6.72 -10.81
N ILE A 161 49.90 7.42 -11.63
CA ILE A 161 50.42 8.25 -12.72
C ILE A 161 51.23 9.43 -12.18
N PHE A 162 50.77 10.06 -11.09
CA PHE A 162 51.49 11.17 -10.46
C PHE A 162 52.85 10.73 -9.89
N ASP A 163 52.91 9.56 -9.25
CA ASP A 163 54.17 8.96 -8.75
C ASP A 163 55.16 8.69 -9.88
N PHE A 164 54.69 8.18 -11.03
CA PHE A 164 55.51 7.94 -12.20
C PHE A 164 56.14 9.23 -12.75
N PHE A 165 55.40 10.34 -12.70
CA PHE A 165 55.84 11.63 -13.25
C PHE A 165 56.81 12.38 -12.32
N GLU A 166 56.56 12.42 -11.01
CA GLU A 166 57.41 13.17 -10.06
C GLU A 166 58.60 12.39 -9.47
N ARG A 167 58.73 11.07 -9.70
CA ARG A 167 59.69 10.17 -9.01
C ARG A 167 59.68 10.36 -7.48
N LYS A 168 58.51 10.55 -6.88
CA LYS A 168 58.34 10.58 -5.42
C LYS A 168 57.53 9.36 -5.00
N ASN A 169 57.84 8.79 -3.83
CA ASN A 169 57.18 7.59 -3.29
C ASN A 169 55.82 7.91 -2.62
N LEU A 170 54.92 8.67 -3.25
CA LEU A 170 53.62 8.98 -2.63
C LEU A 170 52.67 7.76 -2.63
N VAL A 171 52.82 6.81 -3.54
CA VAL A 171 52.04 5.55 -3.61
C VAL A 171 52.22 4.71 -2.33
N VAL A 172 53.41 4.69 -1.74
CA VAL A 172 53.64 3.96 -0.47
C VAL A 172 52.89 4.62 0.69
N ILE A 173 52.84 5.96 0.72
CA ILE A 173 52.15 6.72 1.76
C ILE A 173 50.62 6.59 1.60
N PHE A 174 50.10 6.74 0.37
CA PHE A 174 48.68 6.61 0.12
C PHE A 174 48.16 5.18 0.26
N SER A 175 48.92 4.17 -0.16
CA SER A 175 48.54 2.76 0.04
C SER A 175 48.39 2.41 1.53
N ALA A 176 49.26 2.95 2.39
CA ALA A 176 49.12 2.81 3.85
C ALA A 176 47.86 3.51 4.40
N ILE A 177 47.55 4.73 3.92
CA ILE A 177 46.35 5.47 4.34
C ILE A 177 45.06 4.75 3.91
N PHE A 178 44.99 4.27 2.67
CA PHE A 178 43.83 3.54 2.16
C PHE A 178 43.63 2.19 2.87
N LEU A 179 44.73 1.50 3.26
CA LEU A 179 44.64 0.28 4.07
C LEU A 179 44.01 0.57 5.44
N ILE A 180 44.41 1.65 6.10
CA ILE A 180 43.87 2.07 7.41
C ILE A 180 42.38 2.42 7.30
N ILE A 181 41.99 3.19 6.28
CA ILE A 181 40.58 3.55 6.04
C ILE A 181 39.75 2.30 5.73
N GLY A 182 40.26 1.38 4.91
CA GLY A 182 39.59 0.12 4.57
C GLY A 182 39.37 -0.77 5.79
N ILE A 183 40.38 -0.93 6.65
CA ILE A 183 40.26 -1.69 7.90
C ILE A 183 39.24 -1.02 8.84
N SER A 184 39.28 0.30 9.00
CA SER A 184 38.32 1.03 9.84
C SER A 184 36.88 0.85 9.34
N ALA A 185 36.65 0.96 8.03
CA ALA A 185 35.31 0.78 7.45
C ALA A 185 34.77 -0.64 7.67
N VAL A 186 35.61 -1.67 7.53
CA VAL A 186 35.25 -3.07 7.79
C VAL A 186 34.95 -3.29 9.29
N MET A 187 35.75 -2.72 10.20
CA MET A 187 35.49 -2.81 11.64
C MET A 187 34.18 -2.13 12.04
N THR A 188 33.91 -0.92 11.52
CA THR A 188 32.64 -0.21 11.77
C THR A 188 31.42 -1.01 11.30
N ILE A 189 31.52 -1.71 10.16
CA ILE A 189 30.44 -2.58 9.67
C ILE A 189 30.25 -3.82 10.57
N ARG A 190 31.33 -4.40 11.10
CA ARG A 190 31.27 -5.55 12.01
C ARG A 190 30.60 -5.19 13.34
N ASP A 191 30.94 -4.05 13.91
CA ASP A 191 30.39 -3.63 15.21
C ASP A 191 28.91 -3.24 15.09
N ASN A 192 28.50 -2.65 13.96
CA ASN A 192 27.08 -2.39 13.65
C ASN A 192 26.25 -3.68 13.44
N LYS A 193 26.90 -4.80 13.11
CA LYS A 193 26.23 -6.12 12.99
C LYS A 193 26.01 -6.80 14.35
N LYS A 194 26.87 -6.56 15.34
CA LYS A 194 26.70 -7.10 16.70
C LYS A 194 25.56 -6.40 17.45
N TYR A 195 25.36 -5.10 17.26
CA TYR A 195 24.25 -4.35 17.85
C TYR A 195 22.85 -4.73 17.33
N LYS A 196 22.75 -5.45 16.21
CA LYS A 196 21.46 -5.90 15.64
C LYS A 196 21.11 -7.35 15.94
N ALA A 197 21.93 -8.06 16.69
CA ALA A 197 21.72 -9.47 17.03
C ALA A 197 21.27 -9.69 18.49
N GLU A 198 21.17 -8.62 19.29
CA GLU A 198 20.79 -8.67 20.71
C GLU A 198 19.46 -7.93 21.03
N ASP A 199 18.74 -7.42 20.02
CA ASP A 199 17.39 -6.85 20.12
C ASP A 199 16.35 -7.67 19.34
#